data_AF-A0A442B3I4-F1
#
_entry.id   AF-A0A442B3I4-F1
#
_cell.length_a   1.000
_cell.length_b   1.000
_cell.length_c   1.000
_cell.angle_alpha   90.00
_cell.angle_beta   90.00
_cell.angle_gamma   90.00
#
_symmetry.space_group_name_H-M   'P 1'
#
loop_
_entity.id
_entity.type
_entity.pdbx_description
1 polymer ?
#
loop_
_entity_poly.entity_id
_entity_poly.type
_entity_poly.pdbx_seq_one_letter_code
_entity_poly.pdbx_strand_id
1 'polypeptide(L)'
;TFAKDEAAPIRRLKDGLLLPDPLPTPIEGKTLPLSEKLFVDDAVILDKPASTSVRYTAGRGPAIEMSWQGFNELGIWSKPGGAPFLCIEPWHGIASPADFDGEFADKPGVMLIEPGARRVLSYRIGLSRDA
;
A
#
# COMPACT_ATOMS: atom_id res chain seq x y z
N THR A 1 3.17 1.55 -11.86
CA THR A 1 4.45 2.27 -11.90
C THR A 1 4.46 3.37 -10.86
N PHE A 2 5.43 3.35 -9.96
CA PHE A 2 5.67 4.32 -8.90
C PHE A 2 6.44 5.54 -9.42
N ALA A 3 6.38 6.66 -8.70
CA ALA A 3 7.11 7.87 -9.07
C ALA A 3 8.64 7.72 -8.89
N LYS A 4 9.05 6.98 -7.87
CA LYS A 4 10.45 6.68 -7.51
C LYS A 4 10.68 5.18 -7.47
N ASP A 5 11.95 4.79 -7.36
CA ASP A 5 12.33 3.40 -7.20
C ASP A 5 11.93 2.90 -5.81
N GLU A 6 11.29 1.73 -5.75
CA GLU A 6 10.77 1.11 -4.52
C GLU A 6 11.58 -0.15 -4.17
N ALA A 7 12.82 0.06 -3.73
CA ALA A 7 13.74 -1.02 -3.38
C ALA A 7 13.56 -1.57 -1.94
N ALA A 8 12.76 -0.88 -1.10
CA ALA A 8 12.54 -1.29 0.27
C ALA A 8 11.77 -2.62 0.35
N PRO A 9 12.09 -3.53 1.29
CA PRO A 9 11.32 -4.74 1.52
C PRO A 9 9.83 -4.45 1.78
N ILE A 10 8.96 -5.40 1.44
CA ILE A 10 7.53 -5.34 1.69
C ILE A 10 7.16 -6.07 2.99
N ARG A 11 5.95 -5.83 3.47
CA ARG A 11 5.31 -6.60 4.55
C ARG A 11 4.17 -7.45 3.99
N ARG A 12 3.81 -8.49 4.74
CA ARG A 12 2.71 -9.43 4.43
C ARG A 12 1.89 -9.73 5.67
N LEU A 13 0.71 -10.30 5.45
CA LEU A 13 -0.22 -10.67 6.51
C LEU A 13 -0.34 -12.19 6.62
N LYS A 14 -0.76 -12.65 7.80
CA LYS A 14 -1.32 -13.98 8.03
C LYS A 14 -2.48 -13.85 8.99
N ASP A 15 -3.64 -14.38 8.61
CA ASP A 15 -4.87 -14.33 9.41
C ASP A 15 -5.25 -12.90 9.85
N GLY A 16 -4.97 -11.91 8.99
CA GLY A 16 -5.22 -10.48 9.23
C GLY A 16 -4.17 -9.76 10.10
N LEU A 17 -3.11 -10.45 10.54
CA LEU A 17 -2.03 -9.89 11.36
C LEU A 17 -0.75 -9.71 10.55
N LEU A 18 0.01 -8.66 10.85
CA LEU A 18 1.26 -8.34 10.18
C LEU A 18 2.35 -9.32 10.62
N LEU A 19 2.97 -9.99 9.66
CA LEU A 19 4.11 -10.88 9.92
C LEU A 19 5.33 -10.07 10.41
N PRO A 20 6.19 -10.64 11.28
CA PRO A 20 7.34 -9.93 11.85
C PRO A 20 8.45 -9.67 10.82
N ASP A 21 8.69 -10.63 9.92
CA ASP A 21 9.77 -10.55 8.95
C ASP A 21 9.30 -9.88 7.65
N PRO A 22 10.05 -8.90 7.13
CA PRO A 22 9.78 -8.36 5.81
C PRO A 22 10.20 -9.34 4.71
N LEU A 23 9.62 -9.19 3.53
CA LEU A 23 10.00 -9.97 2.34
C LEU A 23 10.66 -9.07 1.29
N PRO A 24 11.54 -9.61 0.43
CA PRO A 24 12.10 -8.87 -0.70
C PRO A 24 11.00 -8.20 -1.53
N THR A 25 11.28 -7.00 -2.04
CA THR A 25 10.35 -6.29 -2.90
C THR A 25 10.13 -7.04 -4.21
N PRO A 26 8.87 -7.22 -4.66
CA PRO A 26 8.56 -7.70 -6.01
C PRO A 26 8.59 -6.56 -7.05
N ILE A 27 8.97 -5.34 -6.65
CA ILE A 27 8.96 -4.16 -7.52
C ILE A 27 10.30 -4.08 -8.27
N GLU A 28 10.21 -4.04 -9.59
CA GLU A 28 11.33 -3.89 -10.51
C GLU A 28 11.59 -2.40 -10.77
N GLY A 29 12.48 -1.81 -9.96
CA GLY A 29 12.73 -0.37 -9.96
C GLY A 29 11.48 0.39 -9.54
N LYS A 30 10.69 0.84 -10.53
CA LYS A 30 9.42 1.57 -10.32
C LYS A 30 8.19 0.75 -10.68
N THR A 31 8.32 -0.46 -11.19
CA THR A 31 7.19 -1.20 -11.76
C THR A 31 6.90 -2.43 -10.93
N LEU A 32 5.67 -2.54 -10.42
CA LEU A 32 5.17 -3.77 -9.82
C LEU A 32 4.48 -4.60 -10.92
N PRO A 33 5.05 -5.74 -11.33
CA PRO A 33 4.37 -6.64 -12.25
C PRO A 33 3.18 -7.29 -11.55
N LEU A 34 1.98 -7.06 -12.08
CA LEU A 34 0.76 -7.61 -11.49
C LEU A 34 0.51 -9.03 -11.99
N SER A 35 0.17 -9.92 -11.06
CA SER A 35 -0.30 -11.27 -11.36
C SER A 35 -1.20 -11.76 -10.23
N GLU A 36 -2.06 -12.74 -10.49
CA GLU A 36 -2.92 -13.32 -9.45
C GLU A 36 -2.09 -13.94 -8.30
N LYS A 37 -0.95 -14.53 -8.63
CA LYS A 37 -0.02 -15.13 -7.66
C LYS A 37 0.53 -14.12 -6.65
N LEU A 38 0.63 -12.85 -7.03
CA LEU A 38 1.15 -11.79 -6.17
C LEU A 38 0.31 -11.60 -4.90
N PHE A 39 -0.98 -11.93 -4.97
CA PHE A 39 -1.97 -11.68 -3.93
C PHE A 39 -2.47 -12.96 -3.25
N VAL A 40 -1.86 -14.13 -3.50
CA VAL A 40 -2.22 -15.38 -2.81
C VAL A 40 -2.01 -15.26 -1.31
N ASP A 41 -0.92 -14.60 -0.90
CA ASP A 41 -0.59 -14.34 0.51
C ASP A 41 -1.08 -12.94 0.95
N ASP A 42 -2.29 -12.59 0.53
CA ASP A 42 -2.95 -11.32 0.86
C ASP A 42 -2.21 -10.08 0.30
N ALA A 43 -2.43 -8.91 0.90
CA ALA A 43 -1.93 -7.63 0.41
C ALA A 43 -0.40 -7.59 0.30
N VAL A 44 0.09 -6.87 -0.72
CA VAL A 44 1.47 -6.37 -0.78
C VAL A 44 1.50 -5.04 -0.03
N ILE A 45 2.21 -4.97 1.08
CA ILE A 45 2.24 -3.78 1.93
C ILE A 45 3.61 -3.12 1.80
N LEU A 46 3.63 -1.87 1.31
CA LEU A 46 4.80 -1.01 1.40
C LEU A 46 4.62 -0.18 2.68
N ASP A 47 5.38 -0.50 3.74
CA ASP A 47 5.36 0.22 5.01
C ASP A 47 6.29 1.45 5.01
N LYS A 48 7.14 1.57 3.99
CA LYS A 48 8.04 2.71 3.75
C LYS A 48 8.14 3.03 2.25
N PRO A 49 7.03 3.33 1.56
CA PRO A 49 7.05 3.70 0.15
C PRO A 49 7.90 4.96 -0.05
N ALA A 50 8.80 4.94 -1.03
CA ALA A 50 9.59 6.11 -1.42
C ALA A 50 8.75 7.14 -2.20
N SER A 51 7.70 6.67 -2.84
CA SER A 51 6.78 7.42 -3.68
C SER A 51 5.55 7.91 -2.92
N THR A 52 4.97 8.98 -3.43
CA THR A 52 3.67 9.52 -3.00
C THR A 52 2.64 9.47 -4.14
N SER A 53 2.94 8.71 -5.20
CA SER A 53 2.00 8.37 -6.25
C SER A 53 2.34 7.03 -6.91
N VAL A 54 1.31 6.37 -7.41
CA VAL A 54 1.42 5.17 -8.24
C VAL A 54 0.41 5.24 -9.37
N ARG A 55 0.87 4.84 -10.56
CA ARG A 55 0.08 4.79 -11.77
C ARG A 55 -0.22 3.35 -12.17
N TYR A 56 -1.50 3.04 -12.38
CA TYR A 56 -2.00 1.78 -12.90
C TYR A 56 -2.43 1.94 -14.37
N THR A 57 -1.95 1.05 -15.23
CA THR A 57 -2.22 1.07 -16.68
C THR A 57 -2.25 -0.34 -17.27
N ALA A 58 -3.06 -0.52 -18.31
CA ALA A 58 -3.09 -1.73 -19.14
C ALA A 58 -2.09 -1.69 -20.32
N GLY A 59 -1.14 -0.75 -20.33
CA GLY A 59 -0.18 -0.53 -21.41
C GLY A 59 -0.75 0.21 -22.62
N ARG A 60 -2.01 -0.06 -22.99
CA ARG A 60 -2.82 0.76 -23.91
C ARG A 60 -4.18 1.04 -23.28
N GLY A 61 -4.67 2.27 -23.42
CA GLY A 61 -6.00 2.66 -22.94
C GLY A 61 -5.97 3.54 -21.68
N PRO A 62 -7.06 3.54 -20.87
CA PRO A 62 -7.16 4.41 -19.72
C PRO A 62 -6.17 4.00 -18.63
N ALA A 63 -5.71 5.00 -17.90
CA ALA A 63 -4.85 4.84 -16.75
C ALA A 63 -5.40 5.62 -15.55
N ILE A 64 -5.06 5.09 -14.38
CA ILE A 64 -5.38 5.71 -13.10
C ILE A 64 -4.06 6.11 -12.46
N GLU A 65 -3.96 7.36 -12.02
CA GLU A 65 -2.90 7.79 -11.12
C GLU A 65 -3.49 8.06 -9.73
N MET A 66 -3.05 7.30 -8.75
CA MET A 66 -3.32 7.56 -7.34
C MET A 66 -2.14 8.36 -6.78
N SER A 67 -2.40 9.54 -6.24
CA SER A 67 -1.39 10.34 -5.53
C SER A 67 -1.90 10.70 -4.13
N TRP A 68 -1.00 10.84 -3.17
CA TRP A 68 -1.38 11.02 -1.78
C TRP A 68 -0.42 11.94 -1.02
N GLN A 69 -0.93 12.52 0.08
CA GLN A 69 -0.17 13.33 1.02
C GLN A 69 -0.60 13.00 2.45
N GLY A 70 0.39 12.77 3.33
CA GLY A 70 0.18 12.47 4.76
C GLY A 70 -0.05 10.99 5.08
N PHE A 71 -0.19 10.14 4.07
CA PHE A 71 -0.20 8.69 4.20
C PHE A 71 1.24 8.16 4.14
N ASN A 72 1.59 7.27 5.06
CA ASN A 72 2.95 6.76 5.24
C ASN A 72 3.12 5.36 4.67
N GLU A 73 2.03 4.63 4.44
CA GLU A 73 2.06 3.27 3.95
C GLU A 73 1.16 3.12 2.72
N LEU A 74 1.34 2.04 1.97
CA LEU A 74 0.52 1.70 0.82
C LEU A 74 0.19 0.20 0.82
N GLY A 75 -1.12 -0.10 0.84
CA GLY A 75 -1.63 -1.43 0.54
C GLY A 75 -1.91 -1.57 -0.96
N ILE A 76 -1.45 -2.66 -1.56
CA ILE A 76 -1.86 -3.09 -2.89
C ILE A 76 -2.44 -4.50 -2.79
N TRP A 77 -3.69 -4.67 -3.21
CA TRP A 77 -4.41 -5.91 -2.98
C TRP A 77 -5.36 -6.24 -4.14
N SER A 78 -5.53 -7.52 -4.41
CA SER A 78 -6.64 -8.04 -5.19
C SER A 78 -7.12 -9.33 -4.55
N LYS A 79 -8.39 -9.68 -4.74
CA LYS A 79 -8.93 -10.91 -4.17
C LYS A 79 -8.18 -12.13 -4.74
N PRO A 80 -7.67 -13.03 -3.88
CA PRO A 80 -7.09 -14.30 -4.31
C PRO A 80 -8.06 -15.05 -5.25
N GLY A 81 -7.54 -15.58 -6.35
CA GLY A 81 -8.34 -16.26 -7.37
C GLY A 81 -8.80 -15.37 -8.54
N GLY A 82 -8.28 -14.15 -8.67
CA GLY A 82 -8.38 -13.38 -9.92
C GLY A 82 -9.63 -12.51 -10.05
N ALA A 83 -9.91 -11.67 -9.05
CA ALA A 83 -10.99 -10.70 -9.21
C ALA A 83 -10.64 -9.64 -10.27
N PRO A 84 -11.64 -9.12 -11.01
CA PRO A 84 -11.43 -8.14 -12.08
C PRO A 84 -11.23 -6.71 -11.55
N PHE A 85 -10.53 -6.57 -10.41
CA PHE A 85 -10.17 -5.27 -9.85
C PHE A 85 -8.88 -5.35 -9.02
N LEU A 86 -8.26 -4.19 -8.83
CA LEU A 86 -7.09 -3.99 -7.96
C LEU A 86 -7.41 -2.85 -6.99
N CYS A 87 -7.11 -3.04 -5.72
CA CYS A 87 -7.12 -2.00 -4.71
C CYS A 87 -5.74 -1.35 -4.62
N ILE A 88 -5.75 -0.01 -4.54
CA ILE A 88 -4.58 0.83 -4.28
C ILE A 88 -4.96 1.71 -3.10
N GLU A 89 -4.32 1.49 -1.97
CA GLU A 89 -4.83 1.96 -0.68
C GLU A 89 -3.75 2.73 0.08
N PRO A 90 -3.68 4.07 -0.07
CA PRO A 90 -2.83 4.90 0.78
C PRO A 90 -3.30 4.79 2.24
N TRP A 91 -2.39 4.43 3.13
CA TRP A 91 -2.67 4.16 4.54
C TRP A 91 -1.87 5.07 5.48
N HIS A 92 -2.47 5.31 6.64
CA HIS A 92 -1.79 5.89 7.78
C HIS A 92 -2.08 4.99 8.97
N GLY A 93 -1.24 3.98 9.12
CA GLY A 93 -1.44 2.85 10.00
C GLY A 93 -1.47 1.53 9.25
N ILE A 94 -1.06 0.48 9.94
CA ILE A 94 -0.93 -0.88 9.42
C ILE A 94 -1.72 -1.87 10.27
N ALA A 95 -1.89 -3.10 9.78
CA ALA A 95 -2.42 -4.20 10.59
C ALA A 95 -1.57 -4.42 11.86
N SER A 96 -2.18 -4.93 12.93
CA SER A 96 -1.45 -5.23 14.16
C SER A 96 -0.34 -6.25 13.88
N PRO A 97 0.89 -6.03 14.38
CA PRO A 97 1.90 -7.08 14.43
C PRO A 97 1.35 -8.34 15.10
N ALA A 98 1.72 -9.51 14.59
CA ALA A 98 1.23 -10.79 15.11
C ALA A 98 1.63 -11.05 16.56
N ASP A 99 2.70 -10.41 17.02
CA ASP A 99 3.25 -10.46 18.37
C ASP A 99 2.85 -9.25 19.24
N PHE A 100 1.99 -8.36 18.75
CA PHE A 100 1.56 -7.19 19.50
C PHE A 100 0.52 -7.54 20.56
N ASP A 101 0.86 -7.32 21.82
CA ASP A 101 0.00 -7.54 23.00
C ASP A 101 -0.12 -6.28 23.90
N GLY A 102 0.36 -5.13 23.42
CA GLY A 102 0.37 -3.86 24.15
C GLY A 102 -0.94 -3.09 24.10
N GLU A 103 -0.92 -1.90 24.72
CA GLU A 103 -2.05 -0.98 24.71
C GLU A 103 -2.28 -0.39 23.32
N PHE A 104 -3.53 -0.11 22.96
CA PHE A 104 -3.86 0.40 21.62
C PHE A 104 -3.03 1.62 21.20
N ALA A 105 -2.73 2.53 22.14
CA ALA A 105 -1.95 3.74 21.89
C ALA A 105 -0.48 3.45 21.49
N ASP A 106 0.05 2.28 21.87
CA ASP A 106 1.41 1.84 21.56
C ASP A 106 1.48 1.04 20.25
N LYS A 107 0.34 0.74 19.62
CA LYS A 107 0.29 -0.02 18.38
C LYS A 107 1.01 0.75 17.26
N PRO A 108 1.95 0.10 16.54
CA PRO A 108 2.65 0.75 15.42
C PRO A 108 1.70 1.35 14.38
N GLY A 109 1.99 2.59 13.99
CA GLY A 109 1.24 3.34 12.98
C GLY A 109 -0.06 3.98 13.49
N VAL A 110 -0.40 3.88 14.78
CA VAL A 110 -1.54 4.61 15.34
C VAL A 110 -1.28 6.13 15.31
N MET A 111 -2.20 6.87 14.69
CA MET A 111 -2.18 8.33 14.71
C MET A 111 -2.87 8.84 15.97
N LEU A 112 -2.09 9.33 16.94
CA LEU A 112 -2.61 10.04 18.10
C LEU A 112 -2.96 11.49 17.73
N ILE A 113 -4.19 11.91 18.03
CA ILE A 113 -4.69 13.27 17.77
C ILE A 113 -5.15 13.85 19.11
N GLU A 114 -4.43 14.85 19.60
CA GLU A 114 -4.75 15.55 20.84
C GLU A 114 -6.12 16.24 20.80
N PRO A 115 -6.78 16.46 21.96
CA PRO A 115 -8.01 17.22 22.04
C PRO A 115 -7.89 18.59 21.36
N GLY A 116 -8.82 18.89 20.44
CA GLY A 116 -8.82 20.14 19.66
C GLY A 116 -7.83 20.18 18.50
N ALA A 117 -6.96 19.18 18.34
CA ALA A 117 -6.06 19.09 17.20
C ALA A 117 -6.79 18.56 15.95
N ARG A 118 -6.21 18.85 14.78
CA ARG A 118 -6.64 18.34 13.48
C ARG A 118 -5.45 17.75 12.73
N ARG A 119 -5.71 16.67 12.01
CA ARG A 119 -4.82 16.12 10.98
C ARG A 119 -5.59 16.05 9.67
N VAL A 120 -4.90 16.33 8.56
CA VAL A 120 -5.47 16.27 7.22
C VAL A 120 -4.54 15.43 6.38
N LEU A 121 -5.12 14.38 5.81
CA LEU A 121 -4.50 13.56 4.80
C LEU A 121 -5.39 13.66 3.56
N SER A 122 -4.79 13.53 2.40
CA SER A 122 -5.53 13.62 1.14
C SER A 122 -4.97 12.68 0.11
N TYR A 123 -5.84 12.17 -0.75
CA TYR A 123 -5.44 11.49 -1.96
C TYR A 123 -6.22 12.06 -3.14
N ARG A 124 -5.67 11.86 -4.34
CA ARG A 124 -6.28 12.24 -5.61
C ARG A 124 -6.19 11.08 -6.56
N ILE A 125 -7.31 10.83 -7.24
CA ILE A 125 -7.43 9.86 -8.33
C ILE A 125 -7.52 10.66 -9.63
N GLY A 126 -6.46 10.61 -10.42
CA GLY A 126 -6.42 11.15 -11.78
C GLY A 126 -6.76 10.09 -12.81
N LEU A 127 -7.57 10.45 -13.80
CA LEU A 127 -7.86 9.61 -14.96
C LEU A 127 -7.17 10.20 -16.18
N SER A 128 -6.39 9.39 -16.89
CA SER A 128 -5.84 9.76 -18.19
C SER A 128 -6.06 8.65 -19.21
N ARG A 129 -5.91 8.96 -20.48
CA ARG A 129 -5.81 7.97 -21.55
C ARG A 129 -4.42 8.09 -22.15
N ASP A 130 -3.71 6.98 -22.21
CA ASP A 130 -2.51 6.92 -23.03
C ASP A 130 -2.97 6.94 -24.49
N ALA A 131 -2.39 7.86 -25.28
CA ALA A 131 -2.66 7.98 -26.72
C ALA A 131 -2.06 6.79 -27.49
#